data_AF-A0A7X3A4U2-F1
#
_entry.id   AF-A0A7X3A4U2-F1
#
_cell.length_a   1.000
_cell.length_b   1.000
_cell.length_c   1.000
_cell.angle_alpha   90.00
_cell.angle_beta   90.00
_cell.angle_gamma   90.00
#
_symmetry.space_group_name_H-M   'P 1'
#
loop_
_entity.id
_entity.type
_entity.pdbx_description
1 polymer ?
#
loop_
_entity_poly.entity_id
_entity_poly.type
_entity_poly.pdbx_seq_one_letter_code
_entity_poly.pdbx_strand_id
1 'polypeptide(L)'
;MGASPYTDDFFLEYDCLRRCPSDVNVTLSSRLRCEVLLCKTLRRCGSMAQGSAMRYRVKRTYNNHAYRFMQKLGCKPNDRLHFLLIRDDKKTPRRFSASADVPAMPLHKPFHSLERLVPRMTLFSKKNKLINALVKNRKGYAVFMEINARETTKGPFQAIRAQFIDVDLNKVAFTAQAKEHIQQHLKTIMADPSEQFQSIEITQIKNGQYRLLAQRTAQRVAALKKQFMNKHRSSLKDTMIIETKNGFHVYWVIQGGSIEKFVPIQKALARKFSSDPLITNLSRVMRIPGFYHMKNADSPYLVRVKQWGREKPFTQEEIVESLGLKPVLASEKGRKRKVRARRR
;
A
#
# COMPACT_ATOMS: atom_id res chain seq x y z
N MET A 1 14.87 43.61 -8.55
CA MET A 1 13.42 43.31 -8.67
C MET A 1 13.25 42.20 -9.70
N GLY A 2 12.52 41.15 -9.34
CA GLY A 2 11.77 40.27 -10.26
C GLY A 2 12.54 39.37 -11.24
N ALA A 3 12.63 38.07 -10.92
CA ALA A 3 12.49 37.00 -11.90
C ALA A 3 12.10 35.69 -11.20
N SER A 4 10.88 35.21 -11.48
CA SER A 4 10.36 33.87 -11.21
C SER A 4 10.79 32.93 -12.34
N PRO A 5 10.98 31.63 -12.08
CA PRO A 5 10.27 30.66 -12.93
C PRO A 5 9.79 29.42 -12.17
N TYR A 6 8.47 29.22 -12.16
CA TYR A 6 7.85 27.90 -12.07
C TYR A 6 6.81 27.82 -13.18
N THR A 7 7.13 27.08 -14.24
CA THR A 7 6.16 26.67 -15.26
C THR A 7 5.69 25.26 -14.95
N ASP A 8 4.37 25.13 -14.83
CA ASP A 8 3.59 23.92 -14.65
C ASP A 8 3.67 23.00 -15.87
N ASP A 9 3.93 21.71 -15.66
CA ASP A 9 3.61 20.65 -16.62
C ASP A 9 2.39 19.85 -16.11
N PHE A 10 1.23 20.23 -16.62
CA PHE A 10 0.00 19.44 -16.61
C PHE A 10 0.11 18.35 -17.68
N PHE A 11 0.03 17.07 -17.30
CA PHE A 11 -0.22 15.97 -18.23
C PHE A 11 -1.65 15.44 -18.04
N LEU A 12 -2.53 15.89 -18.94
CA LEU A 12 -3.74 15.20 -19.38
C LEU A 12 -3.52 14.86 -20.87
N GLU A 13 -3.74 13.61 -21.24
CA GLU A 13 -4.34 13.14 -22.51
C GLU A 13 -4.13 11.62 -22.61
N TYR A 14 -5.16 10.77 -22.61
CA TYR A 14 -6.31 10.58 -23.51
C TYR A 14 -6.09 9.35 -24.40
N ASP A 15 -7.18 8.58 -24.51
CA ASP A 15 -7.32 7.33 -25.23
C ASP A 15 -6.87 7.41 -26.69
N CYS A 16 -6.18 6.36 -27.15
CA CYS A 16 -5.98 6.12 -28.56
C CYS A 16 -6.42 4.68 -28.89
N LEU A 17 -7.72 4.53 -29.19
CA LEU A 17 -8.27 3.41 -29.94
C LEU A 17 -8.80 3.94 -31.28
N ARG A 18 -8.08 3.60 -32.34
CA ARG A 18 -8.44 3.86 -33.74
C ARG A 18 -9.68 3.06 -34.14
N ARG A 19 -10.60 3.69 -34.88
CA ARG A 19 -11.34 3.06 -35.98
C ARG A 19 -10.90 3.73 -37.28
N CYS A 20 -10.52 2.91 -38.25
CA CYS A 20 -10.16 3.30 -39.61
C CYS A 20 -11.36 3.89 -40.36
N PRO A 21 -11.07 4.70 -41.39
CA PRO A 21 -11.77 4.59 -42.67
C PRO A 21 -10.82 4.04 -43.75
N SER A 22 -11.46 3.34 -44.66
CA SER A 22 -10.96 2.69 -45.86
C SER A 22 -10.40 3.68 -46.90
N ASP A 23 -9.57 3.11 -47.76
CA ASP A 23 -9.36 3.47 -49.16
C ASP A 23 -8.24 4.44 -49.60
N VAL A 24 -7.56 3.94 -50.63
CA VAL A 24 -6.78 4.58 -51.71
C VAL A 24 -5.26 4.78 -51.55
N ASN A 25 -4.55 3.80 -52.12
CA ASN A 25 -3.36 3.87 -52.98
C ASN A 25 -2.45 5.12 -52.94
N VAL A 26 -1.19 4.93 -52.50
CA VAL A 26 -0.01 5.48 -53.21
C VAL A 26 1.16 4.50 -53.10
N THR A 27 1.87 4.38 -54.22
CA THR A 27 2.91 3.46 -54.63
C THR A 27 4.33 3.77 -54.13
N LEU A 28 5.12 2.68 -54.07
CA LEU A 28 6.56 2.54 -54.38
C LEU A 28 7.68 3.07 -53.44
N SER A 29 8.63 2.15 -53.23
CA SER A 29 10.07 2.33 -52.98
C SER A 29 10.48 2.78 -51.57
N SER A 30 11.47 2.21 -50.86
CA SER A 30 12.40 1.11 -51.09
C SER A 30 13.07 0.75 -49.73
N ARG A 31 13.55 -0.50 -49.63
CA ARG A 31 14.65 -1.01 -48.77
C ARG A 31 14.67 -0.62 -47.28
N LEU A 32 14.51 -1.61 -46.38
CA LEU A 32 15.65 -2.40 -45.87
C LEU A 32 15.16 -3.58 -45.00
N ARG A 33 15.95 -4.65 -45.07
CA ARG A 33 15.76 -6.01 -44.59
C ARG A 33 15.65 -6.12 -43.05
N CYS A 34 14.83 -7.07 -42.60
CA CYS A 34 15.22 -8.07 -41.59
C CYS A 34 14.20 -9.23 -41.61
N GLU A 35 14.51 -10.26 -42.40
CA GLU A 35 14.11 -11.65 -42.13
C GLU A 35 14.80 -12.09 -40.81
N VAL A 36 14.41 -13.10 -40.02
CA VAL A 36 13.98 -14.48 -40.29
C VAL A 36 13.27 -14.93 -38.99
N LEU A 37 11.97 -15.24 -39.00
CA LEU A 37 11.41 -16.59 -39.07
C LEU A 37 11.96 -17.60 -38.02
N LEU A 38 11.10 -18.09 -37.11
CA LEU A 38 10.68 -19.50 -37.16
C LEU A 38 9.50 -19.74 -36.20
N CYS A 39 8.32 -19.77 -36.81
CA CYS A 39 7.17 -20.51 -36.31
C CYS A 39 7.23 -21.89 -36.99
N LYS A 40 7.29 -22.98 -36.22
CA LYS A 40 7.01 -24.34 -36.71
C LYS A 40 5.90 -24.96 -35.86
N THR A 41 4.69 -24.74 -36.35
CA THR A 41 3.62 -25.72 -36.60
C THR A 41 3.59 -27.02 -35.78
N LEU A 42 2.47 -27.26 -35.08
CA LEU A 42 1.77 -28.55 -35.08
C LEU A 42 0.24 -28.32 -35.11
N ARG A 43 -0.44 -29.09 -35.97
CA ARG A 43 -1.85 -29.06 -36.41
C ARG A 43 -2.77 -29.74 -35.37
N ARG A 44 -3.98 -29.24 -35.07
CA ARG A 44 -5.35 -29.46 -35.63
C ARG A 44 -6.29 -30.22 -34.67
N CYS A 45 -7.52 -29.70 -34.59
CA CYS A 45 -8.80 -30.26 -34.15
C CYS A 45 -9.13 -30.42 -32.65
N GLY A 46 -10.22 -29.78 -32.23
CA GLY A 46 -10.97 -30.12 -31.01
C GLY A 46 -11.68 -28.95 -30.31
N SER A 47 -12.89 -28.60 -30.78
CA SER A 47 -14.10 -28.21 -30.02
C SER A 47 -14.02 -27.33 -28.74
N MET A 48 -14.74 -26.20 -28.81
CA MET A 48 -15.56 -25.53 -27.78
C MET A 48 -15.09 -25.47 -26.31
N ALA A 49 -14.68 -24.27 -25.88
CA ALA A 49 -15.26 -23.49 -24.78
C ALA A 49 -14.36 -22.27 -24.53
N GLN A 50 -14.69 -21.13 -25.14
CA GLN A 50 -14.02 -19.87 -24.85
C GLN A 50 -14.50 -19.32 -23.50
N GLY A 51 -13.94 -19.82 -22.41
CA GLY A 51 -13.79 -19.02 -21.20
C GLY A 51 -12.72 -17.97 -21.48
N SER A 52 -13.11 -16.70 -21.65
CA SER A 52 -12.16 -15.61 -21.85
C SER A 52 -11.39 -15.36 -20.54
N ALA A 53 -10.35 -16.16 -20.29
CA ALA A 53 -9.38 -15.87 -19.26
C ALA A 53 -8.68 -14.57 -19.67
N MET A 54 -9.01 -13.47 -18.98
CA MET A 54 -8.39 -12.17 -19.17
C MET A 54 -6.86 -12.35 -19.08
N ARG A 55 -6.18 -12.37 -20.24
CA ARG A 55 -4.73 -12.48 -20.28
C ARG A 55 -4.17 -11.15 -19.81
N TYR A 56 -3.85 -11.06 -18.51
CA TYR A 56 -3.06 -9.98 -17.96
C TYR A 56 -1.79 -9.83 -18.81
N ARG A 57 -1.76 -8.84 -19.70
CA ARG A 57 -0.50 -8.39 -20.31
C ARG A 57 0.31 -7.78 -19.18
N VAL A 58 1.11 -8.61 -18.52
CA VAL A 58 2.12 -8.16 -17.58
C VAL A 58 3.13 -7.37 -18.40
N LYS A 59 2.91 -6.06 -18.56
CA LYS A 59 3.98 -5.14 -18.95
C LYS A 59 5.13 -5.47 -18.02
N ARG A 60 6.27 -5.94 -18.56
CA ARG A 60 7.47 -6.20 -17.77
C ARG A 60 7.91 -4.86 -17.20
N THR A 61 7.37 -4.50 -16.04
CA THR A 61 7.82 -3.35 -15.26
C THR A 61 9.15 -3.75 -14.67
N TYR A 62 10.22 -3.57 -15.44
CA TYR A 62 11.59 -3.59 -14.95
C TYR A 62 11.76 -2.38 -14.04
N ASN A 63 11.24 -2.50 -12.83
CA ASN A 63 11.18 -1.38 -11.93
C ASN A 63 11.94 -1.70 -10.65
N ASN A 64 12.94 -0.88 -10.36
CA ASN A 64 13.79 -1.00 -9.18
C ASN A 64 13.15 -0.35 -7.93
N HIS A 65 11.88 0.05 -8.03
CA HIS A 65 11.16 0.74 -6.95
C HIS A 65 11.19 -0.01 -5.62
N ALA A 66 11.02 -1.33 -5.60
CA ALA A 66 11.09 -2.09 -4.34
C ALA A 66 12.46 -1.94 -3.69
N TYR A 67 13.54 -2.18 -4.45
CA TYR A 67 14.91 -2.05 -3.96
C TYR A 67 15.22 -0.62 -3.51
N ARG A 68 14.87 0.39 -4.32
CA ARG A 68 15.04 1.81 -3.96
C ARG A 68 14.22 2.22 -2.74
N PHE A 69 13.03 1.67 -2.55
CA PHE A 69 12.21 1.86 -1.34
C PHE A 69 12.93 1.34 -0.09
N MET A 70 13.52 0.16 -0.17
CA MET A 70 14.33 -0.40 0.92
C MET A 70 15.60 0.43 1.17
N GLN A 71 16.28 0.90 0.12
CA GLN A 71 17.41 1.83 0.26
C GLN A 71 16.98 3.14 0.95
N LYS A 72 15.86 3.74 0.54
CA LYS A 72 15.34 4.97 1.14
C LYS A 72 14.94 4.78 2.60
N LEU A 73 14.48 3.60 3.01
CA LEU A 73 14.25 3.26 4.43
C LEU A 73 15.56 3.08 5.23
N GLY A 74 16.74 3.25 4.61
CA GLY A 74 18.02 3.06 5.28
C GLY A 74 18.32 1.59 5.58
N CYS A 75 17.83 0.64 4.78
CA CYS A 75 18.25 -0.75 4.87
C CYS A 75 19.76 -0.86 4.67
N LYS A 76 20.45 -1.44 5.66
CA LYS A 76 21.89 -1.69 5.65
C LYS A 76 22.16 -3.04 4.96
N PRO A 77 23.33 -3.22 4.33
CA PRO A 77 23.70 -4.48 3.66
C PRO A 77 23.47 -5.74 4.51
N ASN A 78 23.77 -5.69 5.80
CA ASN A 78 23.68 -6.82 6.73
C ASN A 78 22.27 -7.03 7.31
N ASP A 79 21.31 -6.14 7.00
CA ASP A 79 19.96 -6.27 7.53
C ASP A 79 19.24 -7.48 6.92
N ARG A 80 18.62 -8.29 7.77
CA ARG A 80 17.67 -9.31 7.33
C ARG A 80 16.28 -8.69 7.20
N LEU A 81 15.76 -8.66 5.99
CA LEU A 81 14.44 -8.13 5.70
C LEU A 81 13.39 -9.22 5.84
N HIS A 82 12.26 -8.90 6.47
CA HIS A 82 11.13 -9.81 6.68
C HIS A 82 9.96 -9.40 5.80
N PHE A 83 9.47 -10.35 5.01
CA PHE A 83 8.35 -10.19 4.10
C PHE A 83 7.18 -11.09 4.51
N LEU A 84 5.97 -10.66 4.17
CA LEU A 84 4.77 -11.46 4.34
C LEU A 84 4.01 -11.46 3.03
N LEU A 85 3.77 -12.64 2.47
CA LEU A 85 2.92 -12.82 1.29
C LEU A 85 1.53 -13.22 1.74
N ILE A 86 0.53 -12.39 1.54
CA ILE A 86 -0.86 -12.67 1.96
C ILE A 86 -1.68 -12.94 0.71
N ARG A 87 -2.37 -14.08 0.67
CA ARG A 87 -3.33 -14.39 -0.40
C ARG A 87 -4.58 -13.55 -0.20
N ASP A 88 -4.77 -12.54 -1.03
CA ASP A 88 -5.92 -11.63 -0.96
C ASP A 88 -6.90 -11.77 -2.13
N ASP A 89 -6.57 -12.54 -3.18
CA ASP A 89 -7.41 -12.75 -4.39
C ASP A 89 -8.73 -13.51 -4.16
N LYS A 90 -8.85 -14.27 -3.08
CA LYS A 90 -10.08 -15.00 -2.72
C LYS A 90 -10.92 -14.18 -1.75
N LYS A 91 -12.18 -13.86 -2.14
CA LYS A 91 -13.22 -13.42 -1.19
C LYS A 91 -13.42 -14.56 -0.17
N THR A 92 -12.88 -14.45 1.03
CA THR A 92 -12.98 -15.49 2.06
C THR A 92 -14.43 -15.86 2.37
N PRO A 93 -14.89 -17.10 2.12
CA PRO A 93 -15.93 -17.70 2.95
C PRO A 93 -15.24 -18.20 4.23
N ARG A 94 -15.88 -17.96 5.38
CA ARG A 94 -15.51 -18.61 6.64
C ARG A 94 -15.56 -20.14 6.44
N ARG A 95 -14.42 -20.82 6.53
CA ARG A 95 -14.17 -22.09 7.24
C ARG A 95 -12.83 -22.65 6.77
N PHE A 96 -11.93 -22.82 7.75
CA PHE A 96 -10.60 -23.37 7.58
C PHE A 96 -10.70 -24.90 7.58
N SER A 97 -10.22 -25.55 6.52
CA SER A 97 -9.87 -26.98 6.54
C SER A 97 -8.35 -27.12 6.60
N ALA A 98 -7.88 -28.13 7.33
CA ALA A 98 -6.49 -28.32 7.74
C ALA A 98 -5.55 -28.80 6.62
N SER A 99 -5.96 -28.75 5.36
CA SER A 99 -5.11 -29.01 4.20
C SER A 99 -5.44 -27.99 3.09
N ALA A 100 -4.39 -27.46 2.45
CA ALA A 100 -4.39 -26.48 1.34
C ALA A 100 -4.23 -24.99 1.70
N ASP A 101 -3.14 -24.42 1.14
CA ASP A 101 -2.78 -23.00 1.00
C ASP A 101 -2.81 -22.11 2.26
N VAL A 102 -1.64 -21.97 2.88
CA VAL A 102 -1.42 -21.01 3.97
C VAL A 102 -1.79 -19.59 3.49
N PRO A 103 -2.74 -18.90 4.16
CA PRO A 103 -3.24 -17.59 3.72
C PRO A 103 -2.17 -16.50 3.81
N ALA A 104 -1.15 -16.69 4.63
CA ALA A 104 -0.01 -15.80 4.75
C ALA A 104 1.30 -16.60 4.82
N MET A 105 2.29 -16.24 4.01
CA MET A 105 3.58 -16.91 3.90
C MET A 105 4.69 -15.95 4.36
N PRO A 106 5.27 -16.15 5.56
CA PRO A 106 6.38 -15.34 6.03
C PRO A 106 7.68 -15.75 5.31
N LEU A 107 8.39 -14.78 4.78
CA LEU A 107 9.63 -14.94 4.01
C LEU A 107 10.68 -13.94 4.50
N HIS A 108 11.95 -14.18 4.16
CA HIS A 108 13.04 -13.27 4.53
C HIS A 108 14.12 -13.23 3.46
N LYS A 109 14.98 -12.21 3.50
CA LYS A 109 16.17 -12.10 2.65
C LYS A 109 17.16 -11.05 3.21
N PRO A 110 18.48 -11.32 3.25
CA PRO A 110 19.48 -10.28 3.49
C PRO A 110 19.40 -9.18 2.43
N PHE A 111 19.52 -7.91 2.83
CA PHE A 111 19.33 -6.80 1.91
C PHE A 111 20.38 -6.73 0.80
N HIS A 112 21.67 -6.96 1.11
CA HIS A 112 22.74 -6.94 0.11
C HIS A 112 22.56 -7.98 -1.01
N SER A 113 21.89 -9.09 -0.73
CA SER A 113 21.60 -10.14 -1.71
C SER A 113 20.28 -9.91 -2.46
N LEU A 114 19.53 -8.85 -2.12
CA LEU A 114 18.22 -8.58 -2.72
C LEU A 114 18.39 -8.09 -4.17
N GLU A 115 17.71 -8.76 -5.09
CA GLU A 115 17.75 -8.40 -6.49
C GLU A 115 17.09 -7.05 -6.74
N ARG A 116 17.74 -6.20 -7.53
CA ARG A 116 17.27 -4.83 -7.79
C ARG A 116 15.95 -4.78 -8.56
N LEU A 117 15.66 -5.78 -9.39
CA LEU A 117 14.49 -5.81 -10.25
C LEU A 117 13.40 -6.70 -9.66
N VAL A 118 12.17 -6.20 -9.59
CA VAL A 118 11.01 -6.97 -9.07
C VAL A 118 10.87 -8.38 -9.66
N PRO A 119 10.99 -8.62 -10.99
CA PRO A 119 10.93 -9.97 -11.55
C PRO A 119 12.00 -10.94 -11.04
N ARG A 120 13.12 -10.39 -10.53
CA ARG A 120 14.24 -11.15 -10.00
C ARG A 120 14.18 -11.30 -8.47
N MET A 121 13.25 -10.64 -7.78
CA MET A 121 13.18 -10.66 -6.31
C MET A 121 12.77 -12.04 -5.78
N THR A 122 13.75 -12.79 -5.30
CA THR A 122 13.57 -14.16 -4.80
C THR A 122 13.82 -14.21 -3.30
N LEU A 123 12.82 -14.61 -2.51
CA LEU A 123 12.88 -14.62 -1.04
C LEU A 123 13.05 -16.04 -0.49
N PHE A 124 13.39 -16.15 0.80
CA PHE A 124 13.56 -17.43 1.48
C PHE A 124 12.43 -17.70 2.46
N SER A 125 11.86 -18.91 2.39
CA SER A 125 10.96 -19.42 3.43
C SER A 125 11.74 -19.86 4.68
N LYS A 126 11.01 -20.20 5.75
CA LYS A 126 11.61 -20.77 6.98
C LYS A 126 12.42 -22.04 6.74
N LYS A 127 12.08 -22.84 5.71
CA LYS A 127 12.80 -24.07 5.33
C LYS A 127 13.87 -23.81 4.26
N ASN A 128 14.37 -22.57 4.15
CA ASN A 128 15.33 -22.11 3.14
C ASN A 128 14.89 -22.31 1.67
N LYS A 129 13.61 -22.63 1.41
CA LYS A 129 13.08 -22.71 0.04
C LYS A 129 13.00 -21.34 -0.61
N LEU A 130 13.49 -21.24 -1.84
CA LEU A 130 13.39 -20.07 -2.72
C LEU A 130 11.94 -19.83 -3.18
N ILE A 131 11.49 -18.59 -3.08
CA ILE A 131 10.16 -18.14 -3.46
C ILE A 131 10.29 -16.85 -4.29
N ASN A 132 9.98 -16.93 -5.59
CA ASN A 132 9.92 -15.74 -6.44
C ASN A 132 8.66 -14.91 -6.10
N ALA A 133 8.85 -13.69 -5.62
CA ALA A 133 7.77 -12.85 -5.14
C ALA A 133 6.81 -12.43 -6.27
N LEU A 134 7.33 -12.15 -7.48
CA LEU A 134 6.50 -11.78 -8.62
C LEU A 134 5.62 -12.94 -9.08
N VAL A 135 6.17 -14.16 -9.11
CA VAL A 135 5.39 -15.36 -9.45
C VAL A 135 4.27 -15.57 -8.44
N LYS A 136 4.53 -15.41 -7.15
CA LYS A 136 3.48 -15.48 -6.13
C LYS A 136 2.46 -14.35 -6.24
N ASN A 137 2.90 -13.14 -6.57
CA ASN A 137 1.99 -12.02 -6.79
C ASN A 137 1.03 -12.24 -7.95
N ARG A 138 1.50 -12.84 -9.06
CA ARG A 138 0.64 -13.30 -10.16
C ARG A 138 -0.34 -14.42 -9.76
N LYS A 139 -0.03 -15.16 -8.69
CA LYS A 139 -0.91 -16.18 -8.10
C LYS A 139 -1.83 -15.64 -7.00
N GLY A 140 -1.98 -14.31 -6.91
CA GLY A 140 -2.93 -13.68 -5.99
C GLY A 140 -2.39 -13.34 -4.60
N TYR A 141 -1.08 -13.39 -4.39
CA TYR A 141 -0.47 -12.97 -3.13
C TYR A 141 -0.03 -11.50 -3.16
N ALA A 142 -0.59 -10.64 -2.30
CA ALA A 142 0.01 -9.34 -2.02
C ALA A 142 1.31 -9.49 -1.22
N VAL A 143 2.31 -8.65 -1.53
CA VAL A 143 3.63 -8.67 -0.89
C VAL A 143 3.75 -7.51 0.10
N PHE A 144 4.05 -7.85 1.34
CA PHE A 144 4.26 -6.91 2.44
C PHE A 144 5.69 -7.05 2.98
N MET A 145 6.21 -5.98 3.59
CA MET A 145 7.49 -5.97 4.27
C MET A 145 7.32 -5.34 5.66
N GLU A 146 7.99 -5.90 6.66
CA GLU A 146 8.13 -5.28 7.96
C GLU A 146 9.04 -4.05 7.86
N ILE A 147 8.57 -2.90 8.34
CA ILE A 147 9.28 -1.62 8.14
C ILE A 147 10.44 -1.45 9.12
N ASN A 148 10.21 -1.68 10.41
CA ASN A 148 11.25 -1.52 11.42
C ASN A 148 12.16 -2.76 11.49
N ALA A 149 13.41 -2.55 11.90
CA ALA A 149 14.44 -3.57 11.79
C ALA A 149 14.52 -4.45 13.04
N ARG A 150 14.69 -5.75 12.81
CA ARG A 150 15.04 -6.77 13.81
C ARG A 150 15.64 -7.99 13.11
N GLU A 151 16.52 -8.71 13.79
CA GLU A 151 17.15 -9.91 13.20
C GLU A 151 16.16 -11.05 12.97
N THR A 152 15.31 -11.33 13.95
CA THR A 152 14.35 -12.42 13.90
C THR A 152 12.94 -11.91 14.15
N THR A 153 11.93 -12.61 13.63
CA THR A 153 10.52 -12.20 13.79
C THR A 153 10.02 -12.18 15.25
N LYS A 154 10.78 -12.77 16.17
CA LYS A 154 10.50 -12.77 17.62
C LYS A 154 11.53 -11.98 18.42
N GLY A 155 12.58 -11.47 17.79
CA GLY A 155 13.66 -10.75 18.44
C GLY A 155 13.32 -9.29 18.74
N PRO A 156 14.16 -8.62 19.54
CA PRO A 156 14.01 -7.20 19.84
C PRO A 156 14.18 -6.36 18.57
N PHE A 157 13.52 -5.19 18.55
CA PHE A 157 13.75 -4.20 17.51
C PHE A 157 15.12 -3.55 17.69
N GLN A 158 15.85 -3.41 16.60
CA GLN A 158 17.20 -2.85 16.57
C GLN A 158 17.19 -1.42 16.00
N ALA A 159 16.22 -1.08 15.15
CA ALA A 159 16.12 0.27 14.59
C ALA A 159 14.69 0.63 14.15
N ILE A 160 14.36 1.90 14.32
CA ILE A 160 13.19 2.54 13.71
C ILE A 160 13.60 3.12 12.36
N ARG A 161 13.05 2.58 11.27
CA ARG A 161 13.36 3.07 9.91
C ARG A 161 12.47 4.24 9.48
N ALA A 162 11.26 4.29 10.03
CA ALA A 162 10.30 5.33 9.73
C ALA A 162 9.22 5.42 10.80
N GLN A 163 8.62 6.60 10.92
CA GLN A 163 7.24 6.74 11.38
C GLN A 163 6.33 6.71 10.17
N PHE A 164 5.15 6.11 10.26
CA PHE A 164 4.33 5.88 9.07
C PHE A 164 2.83 5.86 9.32
N ILE A 165 2.02 6.35 8.38
CA ILE A 165 0.55 6.26 8.46
C ILE A 165 0.00 5.43 7.29
N ASP A 166 -1.14 4.78 7.52
CA ASP A 166 -1.93 4.09 6.49
C ASP A 166 -3.29 4.77 6.40
N VAL A 167 -3.48 5.48 5.30
CA VAL A 167 -4.66 6.27 5.02
C VAL A 167 -5.54 5.44 4.08
N ASP A 168 -6.62 4.87 4.61
CA ASP A 168 -7.66 4.17 3.83
C ASP A 168 -8.85 5.11 3.62
N LEU A 169 -9.00 5.62 2.40
CA LEU A 169 -10.06 6.56 2.02
C LEU A 169 -11.31 5.83 1.49
N ASN A 170 -11.27 4.52 1.30
CA ASN A 170 -12.37 3.77 0.70
C ASN A 170 -13.48 3.47 1.70
N LYS A 171 -13.16 3.30 2.98
CA LYS A 171 -14.13 2.80 3.96
C LYS A 171 -14.65 3.90 4.85
N VAL A 172 -15.95 3.82 5.15
CA VAL A 172 -16.58 4.49 6.28
C VAL A 172 -17.04 3.39 7.23
N ALA A 173 -16.57 3.45 8.47
CA ALA A 173 -16.90 2.47 9.50
C ALA A 173 -17.42 3.19 10.74
N PHE A 174 -18.55 2.74 11.25
CA PHE A 174 -19.17 3.29 12.46
C PHE A 174 -19.81 2.17 13.28
N THR A 175 -19.71 2.25 14.60
CA THR A 175 -20.28 1.25 15.51
C THR A 175 -21.14 1.95 16.56
N ALA A 176 -22.32 1.40 16.84
CA ALA A 176 -23.23 1.93 17.83
C ALA A 176 -23.96 0.80 18.58
N GLN A 177 -24.49 1.11 19.75
CA GLN A 177 -25.30 0.16 20.54
C GLN A 177 -26.67 -0.10 19.92
N ALA A 178 -27.25 0.92 19.30
CA ALA A 178 -28.60 0.91 18.74
C ALA A 178 -28.53 1.02 17.20
N LYS A 179 -29.46 0.35 16.50
CA LYS A 179 -29.52 0.35 15.04
C LYS A 179 -29.93 1.72 14.50
N GLU A 180 -30.73 2.44 15.26
CA GLU A 180 -31.25 3.77 14.97
C GLU A 180 -30.09 4.77 14.83
N HIS A 181 -29.07 4.68 15.69
CA HIS A 181 -27.86 5.50 15.58
C HIS A 181 -27.05 5.18 14.33
N ILE A 182 -27.02 3.92 13.89
CA ILE A 182 -26.39 3.56 12.61
C ILE A 182 -27.14 4.21 11.44
N GLN A 183 -28.48 4.14 11.45
CA GLN A 183 -29.32 4.73 10.42
C GLN A 183 -29.19 6.25 10.37
N GLN A 184 -29.16 6.92 11.52
CA GLN A 184 -28.95 8.36 11.59
C GLN A 184 -27.58 8.76 11.03
N HIS A 185 -26.52 8.03 11.40
CA HIS A 185 -25.18 8.27 10.86
C HIS A 185 -25.13 8.05 9.34
N LEU A 186 -25.77 6.99 8.85
CA LEU A 186 -25.87 6.73 7.41
C LEU A 186 -26.62 7.86 6.69
N LYS A 187 -27.74 8.35 7.24
CA LYS A 187 -28.49 9.47 6.68
C LYS A 187 -27.63 10.73 6.59
N THR A 188 -26.83 11.03 7.62
CA THR A 188 -25.89 12.17 7.60
C THR A 188 -24.84 12.01 6.50
N ILE A 189 -24.28 10.82 6.32
CA ILE A 189 -23.28 10.57 5.28
C ILE A 189 -23.91 10.70 3.88
N MET A 190 -25.09 10.12 3.69
CA MET A 190 -25.81 10.14 2.40
C MET A 190 -26.36 11.53 2.04
N ALA A 191 -26.39 12.48 2.99
CA ALA A 191 -26.75 13.86 2.71
C ALA A 191 -25.65 14.63 1.96
N ASP A 192 -24.41 14.15 1.96
CA ASP A 192 -23.34 14.70 1.11
C ASP A 192 -23.44 14.09 -0.29
N PRO A 193 -23.85 14.85 -1.34
CA PRO A 193 -24.01 14.32 -2.69
C PRO A 193 -22.68 13.86 -3.31
N SER A 194 -21.54 14.28 -2.75
CA SER A 194 -20.22 13.82 -3.19
C SER A 194 -19.87 12.44 -2.66
N GLU A 195 -20.56 11.94 -1.64
CA GLU A 195 -20.34 10.60 -1.08
C GLU A 195 -21.07 9.54 -1.91
N GLN A 196 -20.28 8.75 -2.65
CA GLN A 196 -20.76 7.67 -3.50
C GLN A 196 -20.28 6.32 -3.00
N PHE A 197 -21.20 5.40 -2.76
CA PHE A 197 -20.92 4.07 -2.22
C PHE A 197 -21.11 2.97 -3.25
N GLN A 198 -20.16 2.04 -3.29
CA GLN A 198 -20.26 0.78 -4.00
C GLN A 198 -21.01 -0.28 -3.18
N SER A 199 -20.85 -0.26 -1.85
CA SER A 199 -21.59 -1.14 -0.95
C SER A 199 -21.80 -0.50 0.42
N ILE A 200 -22.89 -0.90 1.07
CA ILE A 200 -23.24 -0.50 2.43
C ILE A 200 -23.69 -1.77 3.16
N GLU A 201 -23.00 -2.11 4.23
CA GLU A 201 -23.30 -3.29 5.05
C GLU A 201 -23.58 -2.85 6.49
N ILE A 202 -24.70 -3.29 7.04
CA ILE A 202 -25.02 -3.14 8.47
C ILE A 202 -25.05 -4.54 9.07
N THR A 203 -24.15 -4.79 10.02
CA THR A 203 -24.00 -6.09 10.67
C THR A 203 -24.09 -5.94 12.17
N GLN A 204 -24.86 -6.80 12.83
CA GLN A 204 -24.77 -6.94 14.28
C GLN A 204 -23.48 -7.68 14.64
N ILE A 205 -22.71 -7.13 15.58
CA ILE A 205 -21.44 -7.69 16.06
C ILE A 205 -21.62 -8.33 17.43
N LYS A 206 -20.59 -9.03 17.91
CA LYS A 206 -20.57 -9.61 19.25
C LYS A 206 -20.81 -8.51 20.28
N ASN A 207 -21.60 -8.79 21.30
CA ASN A 207 -22.07 -7.87 22.37
C ASN A 207 -23.32 -7.03 22.01
N GLY A 208 -24.08 -7.41 20.97
CA GLY A 208 -25.36 -6.77 20.64
C GLY A 208 -25.24 -5.44 19.86
N GLN A 209 -24.03 -4.89 19.76
CA GLN A 209 -23.71 -3.70 18.98
C GLN A 209 -23.97 -3.88 17.48
N TYR A 210 -24.20 -2.78 16.78
CA TYR A 210 -24.30 -2.71 15.33
C TYR A 210 -23.06 -2.06 14.73
N ARG A 211 -22.67 -2.51 13.53
CA ARG A 211 -21.57 -1.95 12.75
C ARG A 211 -22.06 -1.61 11.35
N LEU A 212 -21.85 -0.37 10.95
CA LEU A 212 -21.89 0.10 9.58
C LEU A 212 -20.51 -0.07 8.93
N LEU A 213 -20.48 -0.65 7.75
CA LEU A 213 -19.34 -0.65 6.85
C LEU A 213 -19.80 -0.23 5.45
N ALA A 214 -19.50 0.99 5.05
CA ALA A 214 -19.75 1.48 3.70
C ALA A 214 -18.43 1.59 2.92
N GLN A 215 -18.41 1.10 1.68
CA GLN A 215 -17.27 1.16 0.78
C GLN A 215 -17.58 2.12 -0.36
N ARG A 216 -16.72 3.12 -0.56
CA ARG A 216 -16.86 4.13 -1.60
C ARG A 216 -16.57 3.59 -2.99
N THR A 217 -17.12 4.23 -4.01
CA THR A 217 -16.76 3.97 -5.42
C THR A 217 -15.29 4.31 -5.69
N ALA A 218 -14.72 3.72 -6.74
CA ALA A 218 -13.35 4.03 -7.15
C ALA A 218 -13.18 5.52 -7.54
N GLN A 219 -14.19 6.11 -8.17
CA GLN A 219 -14.22 7.53 -8.53
C GLN A 219 -14.14 8.43 -7.29
N ARG A 220 -14.95 8.14 -6.27
CA ARG A 220 -14.91 8.89 -5.02
C ARG A 220 -13.57 8.74 -4.30
N VAL A 221 -13.00 7.52 -4.26
CA VAL A 221 -11.65 7.30 -3.70
C VAL A 221 -10.60 8.13 -4.44
N ALA A 222 -10.65 8.20 -5.77
CA ALA A 222 -9.73 9.00 -6.57
C ALA A 222 -9.85 10.50 -6.25
N ALA A 223 -11.08 11.01 -6.08
CA ALA A 223 -11.32 12.40 -5.67
C ALA A 223 -10.76 12.68 -4.25
N LEU A 224 -11.05 11.80 -3.29
CA LEU A 224 -10.54 11.92 -1.92
C LEU A 224 -9.02 11.85 -1.84
N LYS A 225 -8.37 11.04 -2.69
CA LYS A 225 -6.91 10.99 -2.79
C LYS A 225 -6.33 12.35 -3.19
N LYS A 226 -6.92 13.01 -4.19
CA LYS A 226 -6.52 14.36 -4.62
C LYS A 226 -6.73 15.37 -3.49
N GLN A 227 -7.91 15.34 -2.86
CA GLN A 227 -8.23 16.23 -1.74
C GLN A 227 -7.26 16.05 -0.56
N PHE A 228 -6.95 14.81 -0.18
CA PHE A 228 -6.01 14.50 0.89
C PHE A 228 -4.62 15.07 0.60
N MET A 229 -4.10 14.85 -0.61
CA MET A 229 -2.80 15.38 -1.02
C MET A 229 -2.77 16.91 -1.02
N ASN A 230 -3.83 17.56 -1.49
CA ASN A 230 -3.93 19.02 -1.48
C ASN A 230 -4.01 19.57 -0.05
N LYS A 231 -4.89 19.01 0.78
CA LYS A 231 -5.09 19.41 2.18
C LYS A 231 -3.81 19.30 3.00
N HIS A 232 -3.01 18.27 2.76
CA HIS A 232 -1.81 17.97 3.55
C HIS A 232 -0.49 18.25 2.81
N ARG A 233 -0.54 18.98 1.68
CA ARG A 233 0.62 19.22 0.80
C ARG A 233 1.84 19.71 1.57
N SER A 234 1.69 20.72 2.42
CA SER A 234 2.79 21.30 3.20
C SER A 234 3.38 20.30 4.21
N SER A 235 2.52 19.57 4.92
CA SER A 235 2.93 18.58 5.94
C SER A 235 3.58 17.32 5.34
N LEU A 236 3.30 17.02 4.06
CA LEU A 236 3.74 15.79 3.40
C LEU A 236 4.84 16.00 2.36
N LYS A 237 5.19 17.25 2.03
CA LYS A 237 6.12 17.60 0.93
C LYS A 237 7.47 16.86 0.96
N ASP A 238 7.97 16.53 2.14
CA ASP A 238 9.28 15.90 2.33
C ASP A 238 9.20 14.40 2.65
N THR A 239 8.00 13.83 2.71
CA THR A 239 7.75 12.44 3.09
C THR A 239 7.88 11.48 1.91
N MET A 240 8.18 10.21 2.15
CA MET A 240 8.04 9.19 1.12
C MET A 240 6.59 8.71 1.08
N ILE A 241 5.95 8.73 -0.09
CA ILE A 241 4.53 8.42 -0.26
C ILE A 241 4.38 7.28 -1.25
N ILE A 242 3.75 6.21 -0.79
CA ILE A 242 3.39 5.03 -1.57
C ILE A 242 1.89 5.01 -1.76
N GLU A 243 1.45 5.09 -3.02
CA GLU A 243 0.04 5.01 -3.36
C GLU A 243 -0.42 3.56 -3.40
N THR A 244 -1.45 3.25 -2.61
CA THR A 244 -2.14 1.96 -2.60
C THR A 244 -3.52 2.08 -3.25
N LYS A 245 -4.26 0.97 -3.37
CA LYS A 245 -5.58 0.97 -4.02
C LYS A 245 -6.54 2.00 -3.39
N ASN A 246 -6.62 2.00 -2.06
CA ASN A 246 -7.63 2.74 -1.32
C ASN A 246 -7.12 4.05 -0.71
N GLY A 247 -5.83 4.38 -0.85
CA GLY A 247 -5.25 5.60 -0.31
C GLY A 247 -3.73 5.57 -0.32
N PHE A 248 -3.09 5.88 0.80
CA PHE A 248 -1.64 6.11 0.87
C PHE A 248 -0.99 5.46 2.09
N HIS A 249 0.20 4.90 1.88
CA HIS A 249 1.18 4.76 2.96
C HIS A 249 2.14 5.94 2.90
N VAL A 250 2.27 6.66 4.00
CA VAL A 250 3.18 7.81 4.10
C VAL A 250 4.24 7.48 5.13
N TYR A 251 5.51 7.74 4.80
CA TYR A 251 6.66 7.44 5.63
C TYR A 251 7.48 8.71 5.88
N TRP A 252 7.66 9.04 7.15
CA TRP A 252 8.76 9.90 7.60
C TRP A 252 9.94 8.97 7.87
N VAL A 253 10.84 8.85 6.89
CA VAL A 253 12.06 8.05 7.00
C VAL A 253 12.93 8.62 8.11
N ILE A 254 13.44 7.77 9.01
CA ILE A 254 14.16 8.18 10.21
C ILE A 254 15.56 7.61 10.24
N GLN A 255 16.49 8.38 10.80
CA GLN A 255 17.80 7.91 11.25
C GLN A 255 17.91 8.07 12.77
N GLY A 256 18.43 7.05 13.45
CA GLY A 256 18.67 7.11 14.90
C GLY A 256 17.40 7.17 15.78
N GLY A 257 16.26 6.68 15.28
CA GLY A 257 15.00 6.75 16.02
C GLY A 257 14.97 5.88 17.28
N SER A 258 14.47 6.44 18.38
CA SER A 258 14.21 5.72 19.63
C SER A 258 12.97 4.84 19.51
N ILE A 259 13.09 3.60 19.99
CA ILE A 259 12.01 2.61 20.05
C ILE A 259 10.88 3.10 20.97
N GLU A 260 11.23 3.70 22.12
CA GLU A 260 10.26 4.16 23.11
C GLU A 260 9.40 5.32 22.61
N LYS A 261 9.98 6.19 21.78
CA LYS A 261 9.29 7.32 21.14
C LYS A 261 8.40 6.89 19.98
N PHE A 262 8.55 5.65 19.47
CA PHE A 262 7.81 5.18 18.30
C PHE A 262 6.30 5.30 18.51
N VAL A 263 5.74 4.57 19.49
CA VAL A 263 4.29 4.47 19.71
C VAL A 263 3.63 5.82 20.03
N PRO A 264 4.18 6.68 20.92
CA PRO A 264 3.60 7.99 21.21
C PRO A 264 3.47 8.90 19.97
N ILE A 265 4.53 8.98 19.15
CA ILE A 265 4.55 9.79 17.93
C ILE A 265 3.62 9.17 16.88
N GLN A 266 3.66 7.85 16.72
CA GLN A 266 2.83 7.12 15.76
C GLN A 266 1.33 7.34 16.02
N LYS A 267 0.92 7.37 17.31
CA LYS A 267 -0.44 7.72 17.72
C LYS A 267 -0.79 9.18 17.43
N ALA A 268 0.15 10.10 17.60
CA ALA A 268 -0.06 11.52 17.30
C ALA A 268 -0.23 11.76 15.80
N LEU A 269 0.58 11.08 14.97
CA LEU A 269 0.44 11.08 13.52
C LEU A 269 -0.92 10.53 13.08
N ALA A 270 -1.33 9.38 13.61
CA ALA A 270 -2.60 8.77 13.25
C ALA A 270 -3.80 9.69 13.55
N ARG A 271 -3.76 10.43 14.67
CA ARG A 271 -4.76 11.46 14.97
C ARG A 271 -4.70 12.64 14.01
N LYS A 272 -3.51 13.20 13.76
CA LYS A 272 -3.33 14.40 12.93
C LYS A 272 -3.85 14.18 11.49
N PHE A 273 -3.64 13.00 10.94
CA PHE A 273 -4.00 12.66 9.56
C PHE A 273 -5.25 11.80 9.43
N SER A 274 -5.97 11.55 10.54
CA SER A 274 -7.14 10.66 10.57
C SER A 274 -6.89 9.29 9.92
N SER A 275 -5.68 8.74 10.14
CA SER A 275 -5.27 7.44 9.60
C SER A 275 -5.69 6.28 10.50
N ASP A 276 -5.42 5.04 10.08
CA ASP A 276 -5.73 3.85 10.91
C ASP A 276 -5.07 3.96 12.30
N PRO A 277 -5.83 4.01 13.41
CA PRO A 277 -5.27 4.11 14.76
C PRO A 277 -4.53 2.83 15.20
N LEU A 278 -4.77 1.70 14.54
CA LEU A 278 -4.12 0.44 14.86
C LEU A 278 -2.68 0.36 14.33
N ILE A 279 -2.24 1.31 13.48
CA ILE A 279 -0.91 1.31 12.87
C ILE A 279 0.23 1.70 13.84
N THR A 280 0.14 1.29 15.11
CA THR A 280 1.01 1.77 16.19
C THR A 280 2.02 0.74 16.67
N ASN A 281 2.02 -0.47 16.11
CA ASN A 281 2.98 -1.53 16.47
C ASN A 281 4.26 -1.44 15.62
N LEU A 282 5.39 -1.72 16.26
CA LEU A 282 6.71 -1.73 15.63
C LEU A 282 6.85 -2.75 14.50
N SER A 283 6.20 -3.92 14.65
CA SER A 283 6.20 -5.04 13.71
C SER A 283 5.26 -4.87 12.52
N ARG A 284 4.77 -3.65 12.27
CA ARG A 284 3.79 -3.43 11.21
C ARG A 284 4.40 -3.77 9.85
N VAL A 285 3.70 -4.62 9.11
CA VAL A 285 4.00 -4.94 7.72
C VAL A 285 3.19 -4.05 6.80
N MET A 286 3.84 -3.54 5.75
CA MET A 286 3.25 -2.62 4.78
C MET A 286 3.43 -3.15 3.37
N ARG A 287 2.47 -2.87 2.48
CA ARG A 287 2.61 -3.16 1.05
C ARG A 287 3.80 -2.40 0.49
N ILE A 288 4.59 -3.09 -0.33
CA ILE A 288 5.77 -2.50 -0.99
C ILE A 288 5.48 -2.15 -2.46
N PRO A 289 6.10 -1.08 -3.01
CA PRO A 289 5.90 -0.70 -4.39
C PRO A 289 6.44 -1.74 -5.37
N GLY A 290 5.85 -1.79 -6.57
CA GLY A 290 6.23 -2.73 -7.62
C GLY A 290 5.49 -4.06 -7.60
N PHE A 291 4.59 -4.28 -6.64
CA PHE A 291 3.71 -5.44 -6.57
C PHE A 291 2.24 -5.02 -6.66
N TYR A 292 1.41 -5.93 -7.16
CA TYR A 292 -0.03 -5.72 -7.23
C TYR A 292 -0.69 -6.04 -5.89
N HIS A 293 -1.64 -5.20 -5.50
CA HIS A 293 -2.68 -5.50 -4.51
C HIS A 293 -3.74 -6.35 -5.22
N MET A 294 -3.90 -7.61 -4.79
CA MET A 294 -4.70 -8.61 -5.51
C MET A 294 -6.09 -8.83 -4.92
N LYS A 295 -6.49 -8.08 -3.88
CA LYS A 295 -7.78 -8.22 -3.18
C LYS A 295 -9.03 -8.28 -4.07
N ASN A 296 -9.00 -7.59 -5.21
CA ASN A 296 -9.98 -7.82 -6.27
C ASN A 296 -9.19 -8.32 -7.48
N ALA A 297 -9.30 -9.61 -7.76
CA ALA A 297 -8.55 -10.25 -8.84
C ALA A 297 -8.87 -9.58 -10.19
N ASP A 298 -10.13 -9.20 -10.45
CA ASP A 298 -10.59 -8.57 -11.69
C ASP A 298 -10.15 -7.10 -11.83
N SER A 299 -9.66 -6.50 -10.73
CA SER A 299 -9.18 -5.12 -10.70
C SER A 299 -7.96 -5.01 -9.77
N PRO A 300 -6.82 -5.61 -10.18
CA PRO A 300 -5.60 -5.58 -9.39
C PRO A 300 -4.99 -4.17 -9.47
N TYR A 301 -4.43 -3.71 -8.37
CA TYR A 301 -3.88 -2.35 -8.29
C TYR A 301 -2.37 -2.41 -8.06
N LEU A 302 -1.58 -1.85 -8.99
CA LEU A 302 -0.13 -1.76 -8.81
C LEU A 302 0.18 -0.74 -7.70
N VAL A 303 0.83 -1.19 -6.62
CA VAL A 303 1.34 -0.29 -5.58
C VAL A 303 2.49 0.52 -6.16
N ARG A 304 2.37 1.85 -6.14
CA ARG A 304 3.26 2.78 -6.85
C ARG A 304 3.88 3.77 -5.90
N VAL A 305 5.08 4.21 -6.22
CA VAL A 305 5.71 5.32 -5.52
C VAL A 305 5.13 6.61 -6.09
N LYS A 306 4.57 7.46 -5.23
CA LYS A 306 4.07 8.79 -5.59
C LYS A 306 5.12 9.86 -5.34
N GLN A 307 5.90 9.71 -4.27
CA GLN A 307 6.95 10.63 -3.85
C GLN A 307 8.05 9.85 -3.11
N TRP A 308 9.32 10.14 -3.39
CA TRP A 308 10.47 9.48 -2.74
C TRP A 308 10.88 10.11 -1.41
N GLY A 309 10.32 11.27 -1.08
CA GLY A 309 10.71 12.07 0.07
C GLY A 309 12.08 12.71 -0.11
N ARG A 310 12.52 13.40 0.94
CA ARG A 310 13.81 14.08 0.98
C ARG A 310 15.00 13.11 1.03
N GLU A 311 16.21 13.66 0.91
CA GLU A 311 17.46 12.88 0.97
C GLU A 311 17.89 12.58 2.40
N LYS A 312 17.97 13.61 3.24
CA LYS A 312 18.34 13.48 4.65
C LYS A 312 17.17 12.90 5.45
N PRO A 313 17.32 11.78 6.18
CA PRO A 313 16.25 11.26 7.05
C PRO A 313 15.84 12.26 8.15
N PHE A 314 14.64 12.09 8.68
CA PHE A 314 14.13 12.83 9.82
C PHE A 314 14.72 12.35 11.14
N THR A 315 14.81 13.26 12.11
CA THR A 315 14.80 12.88 13.52
C THR A 315 13.35 12.80 14.03
N GLN A 316 13.13 12.10 15.15
CA GLN A 316 11.78 12.02 15.73
C GLN A 316 11.32 13.37 16.27
N GLU A 317 12.24 14.18 16.77
CA GLU A 317 12.04 15.52 17.29
C GLU A 317 11.58 16.46 16.18
N GLU A 318 12.25 16.42 15.04
CA GLU A 318 11.89 17.22 13.87
C GLU A 318 10.47 16.90 13.37
N ILE A 319 10.08 15.62 13.35
CA ILE A 319 8.71 15.22 12.98
C ILE A 319 7.71 15.81 13.98
N VAL A 320 8.02 15.76 15.27
CA VAL A 320 7.14 16.29 16.32
C VAL A 320 6.98 17.80 16.19
N GLU A 321 8.08 18.52 16.02
CA GLU A 321 8.10 19.99 15.91
C GLU A 321 7.43 20.47 14.62
N SER A 322 7.88 19.99 13.46
CA SER A 322 7.39 20.44 12.15
C SER A 322 5.90 20.17 11.92
N LEU A 323 5.35 19.14 12.58
CA LEU A 323 3.93 18.80 12.50
C LEU A 323 3.12 19.25 13.73
N GLY A 324 3.74 19.93 14.70
CA GLY A 324 3.08 20.36 15.94
C GLY A 324 2.41 19.19 16.68
N LEU A 325 3.07 18.03 16.72
CA LEU A 325 2.51 16.83 17.37
C LEU A 325 2.56 16.96 18.89
N LYS A 326 1.55 16.38 19.55
CA LYS A 326 1.50 16.25 21.00
C LYS A 326 1.54 14.76 21.39
N PRO A 327 2.71 14.11 21.33
CA PRO A 327 2.87 12.72 21.74
C PRO A 327 2.77 12.60 23.26
N VAL A 328 1.98 11.64 23.75
CA VAL A 328 1.86 11.36 25.19
C VAL A 328 2.92 10.34 25.57
N LEU A 329 4.02 10.81 26.16
CA LEU A 329 5.13 9.96 26.60
C LEU A 329 4.77 9.20 27.90
N ALA A 330 5.38 8.03 28.10
CA ALA A 330 5.06 7.16 29.22
C ALA A 330 5.36 7.78 30.60
N SER A 331 6.31 8.72 30.69
CA SER A 331 6.70 9.43 31.92
C SER A 331 5.55 10.27 32.51
N GLU A 332 4.65 10.82 31.69
CA GLU A 332 3.50 11.60 32.16
C GLU A 332 2.39 10.73 32.78
N LYS A 333 2.24 9.48 32.32
CA LYS A 333 1.27 8.53 32.87
C LYS A 333 1.64 8.08 34.29
N GLY A 334 2.94 7.93 34.57
CA GLY A 334 3.45 7.63 35.91
C GLY A 334 3.21 8.78 36.89
N ARG A 335 3.41 10.03 36.45
CA ARG A 335 3.17 11.23 37.27
C ARG A 335 1.69 11.41 37.61
N LYS A 336 0.77 11.22 36.64
CA LYS A 336 -0.68 11.27 36.90
C LYS A 336 -1.20 10.13 37.79
N ARG A 337 -0.64 8.91 37.67
CA ARG A 337 -0.98 7.79 38.57
C ARG A 337 -0.49 8.02 40.01
N LYS A 338 0.75 8.51 40.20
CA LYS A 338 1.27 8.86 41.54
C LYS A 338 0.51 10.01 42.19
N VAL A 339 0.08 11.01 41.42
CA VAL A 339 -0.74 12.13 41.95
C VAL A 339 -2.15 11.68 42.36
N ARG A 340 -2.77 10.73 41.62
CA ARG A 340 -4.06 10.15 42.03
C ARG A 340 -3.95 9.20 43.24
N ALA A 341 -2.85 8.49 43.39
CA ALA A 341 -2.60 7.60 44.52
C ALA A 341 -2.24 8.33 45.82
N ARG A 342 -1.81 9.60 45.75
CA ARG A 342 -1.55 10.46 46.92
C ARG A 342 -2.75 11.31 47.36
N ARG A 343 -3.87 11.24 46.64
CA ARG A 343 -5.12 11.99 46.89
C ARG A 343 -6.29 11.09 47.31
N ARG A 344 -6.00 9.81 47.54
CA ARG A 344 -6.82 8.84 48.27
C ARG A 344 -6.02 8.44 49.48
#